data_AF-A0A173YYQ3-F1
#
_entry.id   AF-A0A173YYQ3-F1
#
_cell.length_a   1.000
_cell.length_b   1.000
_cell.length_c   1.000
_cell.angle_alpha   90.00
_cell.angle_beta   90.00
_cell.angle_gamma   90.00
#
_symmetry.space_group_name_H-M   'P 1'
#
loop_
_entity.id
_entity.type
_entity.pdbx_description
1 polymer ?
#
loop_
_entity_poly.entity_id
_entity_poly.type
_entity_poly.pdbx_seq_one_letter_code
_entity_poly.pdbx_strand_id
1 'polypeptide(L)'
;MSRYVFEGKNFENCVVFSDERYGEIRMLVDDDGTKLYAGVDIAACMGYAAPGKVIMRCGIPGRIRMVPWVFKKKQGATDTRCFEEEEARQFIDRGQSLPEGFREWFCQEVVQQSRNIKVEREVRIEEGKEYEFEKCMEAEPNVIKSRSVQEDVFEKLDSIIMEILTLKKELAGKMNGIT
;
A
#
# COMPACT_ATOMS: atom_id res chain seq x y z
N MET A 1 -5.82 24.19 12.72
CA MET A 1 -5.79 23.11 11.71
C MET A 1 -7.02 23.19 10.81
N SER A 2 -6.82 23.10 9.49
CA SER A 2 -7.89 23.00 8.49
C SER A 2 -7.73 21.70 7.67
N ARG A 3 -8.81 21.26 7.02
CA ARG A 3 -8.85 20.04 6.21
C ARG A 3 -9.61 20.29 4.92
N TYR A 4 -9.10 19.79 3.80
CA TYR A 4 -9.80 19.80 2.52
C TYR A 4 -9.52 18.53 1.71
N VAL A 5 -10.36 18.25 0.71
CA VAL A 5 -10.21 17.11 -0.21
C VAL A 5 -9.73 17.66 -1.55
N PHE A 6 -8.85 16.94 -2.24
CA PHE A 6 -8.48 17.31 -3.61
C PHE A 6 -9.66 17.11 -4.56
N GLU A 7 -10.11 18.20 -5.18
CA GLU A 7 -11.17 18.15 -6.20
C GLU A 7 -10.58 17.72 -7.56
N GLY A 8 -10.99 16.54 -8.04
CA GLY A 8 -10.62 16.03 -9.35
C GLY A 8 -10.94 14.54 -9.47
N LYS A 9 -11.47 14.13 -10.64
CA LYS A 9 -12.03 12.78 -10.93
C LYS A 9 -11.18 11.58 -10.49
N ASN A 10 -9.89 11.75 -10.23
CA ASN A 10 -8.96 10.67 -9.89
C ASN A 10 -8.33 10.79 -8.48
N PHE A 11 -8.68 11.81 -7.68
CA PHE A 11 -8.02 12.09 -6.39
C PHE A 11 -8.98 12.39 -5.23
N GLU A 12 -10.25 12.02 -5.37
CA GLU A 12 -11.26 12.17 -4.31
C GLU A 12 -10.91 11.39 -3.03
N ASN A 13 -9.96 10.45 -3.13
CA ASN A 13 -9.40 9.71 -2.01
C ASN A 13 -8.23 10.42 -1.29
N CYS A 14 -7.83 11.61 -1.73
CA CYS A 14 -6.76 12.40 -1.15
C CYS A 14 -7.30 13.54 -0.27
N VAL A 15 -6.97 13.48 1.01
CA VAL A 15 -7.33 14.48 2.02
C VAL A 15 -6.07 15.20 2.48
N VAL A 16 -6.14 16.52 2.59
CA VAL A 16 -5.05 17.37 3.08
C VAL A 16 -5.35 17.83 4.49
N PHE A 17 -4.37 17.66 5.37
CA PHE A 17 -4.33 18.19 6.72
C PHE A 17 -3.38 19.37 6.75
N SER A 18 -3.85 20.57 7.09
CA SER A 18 -3.08 21.81 7.05
C SER A 18 -3.02 22.46 8.43
N ASP A 19 -1.83 22.84 8.87
CA ASP A 19 -1.59 23.61 10.09
C ASP A 19 -0.56 24.71 9.82
N GLU A 20 -0.84 25.93 10.26
CA GLU A 20 0.03 27.10 10.02
C GLU A 20 1.44 26.93 10.62
N ARG A 21 1.57 26.13 11.68
CA ARG A 21 2.85 25.91 12.38
C ARG A 21 3.74 24.90 11.66
N TYR A 22 3.13 23.86 11.09
CA TYR A 22 3.84 22.67 10.61
C TYR A 22 3.80 22.50 9.10
N GLY A 23 2.77 23.03 8.43
CA GLY A 23 2.54 22.87 7.01
C GLY A 23 1.42 21.87 6.71
N GLU A 24 1.53 21.21 5.56
CA GLU A 24 0.47 20.38 5.01
C GLU A 24 0.91 18.93 4.84
N ILE A 25 0.04 17.99 5.21
CA ILE A 25 0.21 16.55 4.99
C ILE A 25 -0.95 16.03 4.17
N ARG A 26 -0.65 15.49 2.98
CA ARG A 26 -1.61 14.74 2.17
C ARG A 26 -1.71 13.30 2.68
N MET A 27 -2.93 12.81 2.79
CA MET A 27 -3.27 11.45 3.16
C MET A 27 -4.17 10.85 2.09
N LEU A 28 -3.85 9.64 1.65
CA LEU A 28 -4.64 8.87 0.70
C LEU A 28 -5.33 7.72 1.41
N VAL A 29 -6.56 7.43 0.97
CA VAL A 29 -7.23 6.18 1.28
C VAL A 29 -6.98 5.21 0.13
N ASP A 30 -6.22 4.16 0.42
CA ASP A 30 -5.86 3.09 -0.52
C ASP A 30 -7.06 2.17 -0.81
N ASP A 31 -6.90 1.23 -1.75
CA ASP A 31 -7.97 0.32 -2.18
C ASP A 31 -8.52 -0.60 -1.10
N ASP A 32 -7.67 -0.99 -0.16
CA ASP A 32 -8.01 -1.78 1.01
C ASP A 32 -8.53 -0.91 2.18
N GLY A 33 -8.69 0.39 1.98
CA GLY A 33 -9.12 1.35 3.00
C GLY A 33 -7.98 1.90 3.88
N THR A 34 -6.75 1.42 3.68
CA THR A 34 -5.55 1.84 4.44
C THR A 34 -5.30 3.33 4.27
N LYS A 35 -4.92 4.00 5.36
CA LYS A 35 -4.54 5.42 5.36
C LYS A 35 -3.05 5.53 5.11
N LEU A 36 -2.69 6.21 4.03
CA LEU A 36 -1.32 6.39 3.59
C LEU A 36 -0.95 7.87 3.61
N TYR A 37 0.03 8.25 4.42
CA TYR A 37 0.50 9.64 4.56
C TYR A 37 1.67 9.89 3.61
N ALA A 38 1.62 10.97 2.83
CA ALA A 38 2.68 11.29 1.89
C ALA A 38 4.00 11.58 2.63
N GLY A 39 5.00 10.73 2.43
CA GLY A 39 6.26 10.84 3.16
C GLY A 39 6.99 12.16 2.88
N VAL A 40 6.92 12.65 1.65
CA VAL A 40 7.56 13.93 1.25
C VAL A 40 6.95 15.12 2.00
N ASP A 41 5.68 15.05 2.37
CA ASP A 41 5.01 16.09 3.14
C ASP A 41 5.44 16.04 4.60
N ILE A 42 5.49 14.84 5.20
CA ILE A 42 6.01 14.66 6.56
C ILE A 42 7.44 15.19 6.65
N ALA A 43 8.30 14.85 5.67
CA ALA A 43 9.66 15.34 5.63
C ALA A 43 9.75 16.87 5.43
N ALA A 44 8.86 17.46 4.62
CA ALA A 44 8.80 18.92 4.49
C ALA A 44 8.39 19.59 5.81
N CYS A 45 7.36 19.05 6.49
CA CYS A 45 6.89 19.57 7.77
C CYS A 45 7.92 19.41 8.90
N MET A 46 8.75 18.37 8.84
CA MET A 46 9.92 18.19 9.72
C MET A 46 11.07 19.17 9.42
N GLY A 47 10.95 20.03 8.39
CA GLY A 47 11.94 21.06 8.07
C GLY A 47 13.09 20.59 7.18
N TYR A 48 12.99 19.42 6.53
CA TYR A 48 14.04 18.97 5.61
C TYR A 48 14.07 19.85 4.35
N ALA A 49 15.25 20.38 4.02
CA ALA A 49 15.45 21.20 2.81
C ALA A 49 15.24 20.43 1.49
N ALA A 50 15.41 19.11 1.51
CA ALA A 50 15.23 18.24 0.33
C ALA A 50 14.37 17.00 0.68
N PRO A 51 13.05 17.17 0.91
CA PRO A 51 12.18 16.09 1.41
C PRO A 51 12.22 14.82 0.56
N GLY A 52 12.16 14.95 -0.77
CA GLY A 52 12.22 13.80 -1.68
C GLY A 52 13.49 12.96 -1.54
N LYS A 53 14.65 13.58 -1.33
CA LYS A 53 15.93 12.86 -1.13
C LYS A 53 15.97 12.13 0.21
N VAL A 54 15.38 12.72 1.25
CA VAL A 54 15.29 12.11 2.59
C VAL A 54 14.42 10.86 2.52
N ILE A 55 13.25 10.97 1.89
CA ILE A 55 12.33 9.84 1.73
C ILE A 55 12.93 8.70 0.90
N MET A 56 13.67 9.02 -0.16
CA MET A 56 14.41 8.00 -0.92
C MET A 56 15.46 7.23 -0.09
N ARG A 57 15.98 7.82 0.99
CA ARG A 57 17.09 7.27 1.80
C ARG A 57 16.67 6.83 3.21
N CYS A 58 15.41 7.00 3.59
CA CYS A 58 14.95 6.77 4.97
C CYS A 58 14.95 5.30 5.41
N GLY A 59 15.03 4.36 4.45
CA GLY A 59 15.06 2.92 4.72
C GLY A 59 13.74 2.35 5.26
N ILE A 60 12.64 3.10 5.17
CA ILE A 60 11.30 2.66 5.55
C ILE A 60 10.57 2.24 4.27
N PRO A 61 10.02 1.01 4.17
CA PRO A 61 9.45 0.49 2.93
C PRO A 61 8.41 1.41 2.30
N GLY A 62 7.31 1.71 3.03
CA GLY A 62 6.19 2.47 2.51
C GLY A 62 5.56 1.86 1.26
N ARG A 63 4.49 2.51 0.77
CA ARG A 63 3.84 2.18 -0.50
C ARG A 63 4.02 3.33 -1.48
N ILE A 64 4.36 3.04 -2.74
CA ILE A 64 4.38 4.07 -3.79
C ILE A 64 2.95 4.30 -4.28
N ARG A 65 2.48 5.54 -4.22
CA ARG A 65 1.18 5.98 -4.74
C ARG A 65 1.31 7.30 -5.48
N MET A 66 0.45 7.52 -6.46
CA MET A 66 0.34 8.82 -7.14
C MET A 66 -0.32 9.83 -6.21
N VAL A 67 0.41 10.88 -5.85
CA VAL A 67 -0.09 11.94 -4.96
C VAL A 67 -0.30 13.22 -5.76
N PRO A 68 -1.49 13.84 -5.70
CA PRO A 68 -1.78 15.06 -6.46
C PRO A 68 -1.01 16.25 -5.87
N TRP A 69 -0.48 17.11 -6.72
CA TRP A 69 0.14 18.38 -6.32
C TRP A 69 -0.49 19.53 -7.11
N VAL A 70 -0.57 20.69 -6.46
CA VAL A 70 -0.98 21.95 -7.08
C VAL A 70 0.10 22.99 -6.80
N PHE A 71 0.54 23.66 -7.86
CA PHE A 71 1.46 24.77 -7.77
C PHE A 71 0.97 25.91 -8.67
N LYS A 72 0.46 26.98 -8.05
CA LYS A 72 -0.17 28.10 -8.74
C LYS A 72 -1.32 27.62 -9.64
N LYS A 73 -1.16 27.73 -10.97
CA LYS A 73 -2.14 27.28 -11.98
C LYS A 73 -1.83 25.91 -12.57
N LYS A 74 -0.75 25.25 -12.11
CA LYS A 74 -0.38 23.92 -12.57
C LYS A 74 -0.82 22.90 -11.53
N GLN A 75 -1.35 21.80 -12.02
CA GLN A 75 -1.69 20.65 -11.22
C GLN A 75 -1.15 19.39 -11.89
N GLY A 76 -0.88 18.37 -11.10
CA GLY A 76 -0.42 17.10 -11.58
C GLY A 76 -0.44 16.07 -10.46
N ALA A 77 0.17 14.92 -10.72
CA ALA A 77 0.40 13.92 -9.70
C ALA A 77 1.78 13.29 -9.90
N THR A 78 2.33 12.76 -8.83
CA THR A 78 3.68 12.19 -8.84
C THR A 78 3.75 10.99 -7.90
N ASP A 79 4.47 9.96 -8.33
CA ASP A 79 4.77 8.79 -7.52
C ASP A 79 5.53 9.20 -6.27
N THR A 80 4.90 8.96 -5.13
CA THR A 80 5.39 9.36 -3.82
C THR A 80 5.34 8.15 -2.90
N ARG A 81 6.41 7.94 -2.14
CA ARG A 81 6.40 6.96 -1.06
C ARG A 81 5.53 7.51 0.07
N CYS A 82 4.46 6.78 0.34
CA CYS A 82 3.52 7.05 1.41
C CYS A 82 3.68 6.01 2.50
N PHE A 83 3.41 6.40 3.73
CA PHE A 83 3.60 5.57 4.91
C PHE A 83 2.27 5.24 5.56
N GLU A 84 2.17 4.03 6.08
CA GLU A 84 1.14 3.68 7.07
C GLU A 84 1.41 4.39 8.40
N GLU A 85 0.49 4.30 9.37
CA GLU A 85 0.58 5.02 10.65
C GLU A 85 1.88 4.69 11.40
N GLU A 86 2.23 3.41 11.51
CA GLU A 86 3.43 2.91 12.20
C GLU A 86 4.71 3.33 11.48
N GLU A 87 4.73 3.28 10.15
CA GLU A 87 5.86 3.69 9.33
C GLU A 87 6.09 5.20 9.42
N ALA A 88 5.02 5.99 9.41
CA ALA A 88 5.07 7.44 9.58
C ALA A 88 5.61 7.82 10.96
N ARG A 89 5.13 7.16 12.02
CA ARG A 89 5.69 7.31 13.38
C ARG A 89 7.17 6.96 13.40
N GLN A 90 7.56 5.82 12.85
CA GLN A 90 8.96 5.43 12.78
C GLN A 90 9.82 6.47 12.04
N PHE A 91 9.31 7.06 10.96
CA PHE A 91 10.01 8.11 10.23
C PHE A 91 10.20 9.38 11.08
N ILE A 92 9.13 9.81 11.76
CA ILE A 92 9.14 10.95 12.68
C ILE A 92 10.12 10.70 13.84
N ASP A 93 10.15 9.50 14.40
CA ASP A 93 11.05 9.10 15.50
C ASP A 93 12.53 9.17 15.12
N ARG A 94 12.85 8.89 13.85
CA ARG A 94 14.22 8.95 13.34
C ARG A 94 14.67 10.38 12.99
N GLY A 95 13.76 11.35 13.02
CA GLY A 95 14.05 12.74 12.71
C GLY A 95 15.03 13.36 13.71
N GLN A 96 16.07 14.02 13.21
CA GLN A 96 17.09 14.68 14.08
C GLN A 96 16.67 16.08 14.55
N SER A 97 15.79 16.77 13.81
CA SER A 97 15.39 18.15 14.08
C SER A 97 13.89 18.33 13.86
N LEU A 98 13.08 17.73 14.74
CA LEU A 98 11.63 17.89 14.68
C LEU A 98 11.22 19.25 15.28
N PRO A 99 10.29 19.98 14.64
CA PRO A 99 9.63 21.11 15.27
C PRO A 99 8.93 20.68 16.56
N GLU A 100 8.96 21.55 17.58
CA GLU A 100 8.31 21.28 18.86
C GLU A 100 6.81 21.03 18.67
N GLY A 101 6.30 19.96 19.27
CA GLY A 101 4.88 19.57 19.17
C GLY A 101 4.48 18.89 17.85
N PHE A 102 5.39 18.74 16.87
CA PHE A 102 5.05 18.14 15.56
C PHE A 102 4.59 16.69 15.70
N ARG A 103 5.26 15.92 16.56
CA ARG A 103 4.91 14.53 16.84
C ARG A 103 3.50 14.42 17.42
N GLU A 104 3.20 15.26 18.41
CA GLU A 104 1.91 15.30 19.10
C GLU A 104 0.83 15.71 18.12
N TRP A 105 1.08 16.75 17.31
CA TRP A 105 0.19 17.18 16.25
C TRP A 105 -0.11 16.06 15.24
N PHE A 106 0.91 15.37 14.74
CA PHE A 106 0.71 14.25 13.83
C PHE A 106 -0.12 13.13 14.47
N CYS A 107 0.23 12.70 15.68
CA CYS A 107 -0.43 11.56 16.33
C CYS A 107 -1.83 11.87 16.88
N GLN A 108 -2.05 13.06 17.42
CA GLN A 108 -3.29 13.43 18.12
C GLN A 108 -4.27 14.17 17.21
N GLU A 109 -3.79 14.86 16.17
CA GLU A 109 -4.67 15.57 15.24
C GLU A 109 -4.78 14.81 13.91
N VAL A 110 -3.68 14.65 13.17
CA VAL A 110 -3.70 14.06 11.82
C VAL A 110 -4.20 12.61 11.86
N VAL A 111 -3.57 11.77 12.68
CA VAL A 111 -3.90 10.34 12.81
C VAL A 111 -5.28 10.12 13.43
N GLN A 112 -5.66 10.90 14.46
CA GLN A 112 -6.98 10.71 15.07
C GLN A 112 -8.10 11.10 14.11
N GLN A 113 -7.95 12.20 13.37
CA GLN A 113 -8.95 12.62 12.40
C GLN A 113 -9.02 11.68 11.19
N SER A 114 -7.89 11.10 10.77
CA SER A 114 -7.86 10.18 9.62
C SER A 114 -8.67 8.89 9.84
N ARG A 115 -8.80 8.42 11.08
CA ARG A 115 -9.59 7.23 11.45
C ARG A 115 -11.07 7.34 11.09
N ASN A 116 -11.62 8.55 11.10
CA ASN A 116 -13.02 8.81 10.78
C ASN A 116 -13.26 9.06 9.28
N ILE A 117 -12.19 9.09 8.47
CA ILE A 117 -12.32 9.35 7.03
C ILE A 117 -12.69 8.05 6.32
N LYS A 118 -13.93 7.99 5.84
CA LYS A 118 -14.41 7.00 4.88
C LYS A 118 -14.50 7.70 3.53
N VAL A 119 -13.82 7.16 2.53
CA VAL A 119 -14.01 7.60 1.14
C VAL A 119 -15.08 6.69 0.58
N GLU A 120 -16.28 7.23 0.37
CA GLU A 120 -17.34 6.53 -0.34
C GLU A 120 -16.88 6.31 -1.78
N ARG A 121 -16.81 5.05 -2.19
CA ARG A 121 -16.55 4.70 -3.59
C ARG A 121 -17.91 4.51 -4.25
N GLU A 122 -18.26 5.37 -5.21
CA GLU A 122 -19.17 4.92 -6.27
C GLU A 122 -18.43 3.82 -7.04
N VAL A 123 -18.72 2.56 -6.73
CA VAL A 123 -18.30 1.46 -7.59
C VAL A 123 -19.07 1.61 -8.90
N ARG A 124 -18.47 2.24 -9.90
CA ARG A 124 -18.96 2.21 -11.26
C ARG A 124 -18.45 0.93 -11.91
N ILE A 125 -19.26 -0.12 -11.82
CA ILE A 125 -19.08 -1.29 -12.65
C ILE A 125 -19.37 -0.84 -14.09
N GLU A 126 -18.40 -0.99 -15.00
CA GLU A 126 -18.65 -0.76 -16.43
C GLU A 126 -19.73 -1.72 -16.91
N GLU A 127 -20.74 -1.23 -17.65
CA GLU A 127 -21.80 -2.07 -18.22
C GLU A 127 -21.17 -3.25 -18.99
N GLY A 128 -21.47 -4.48 -18.56
CA GLY A 128 -20.92 -5.71 -19.12
C GLY A 128 -19.71 -6.33 -18.38
N LYS A 129 -19.19 -5.70 -17.32
CA LYS A 129 -18.15 -6.26 -16.43
C LYS A 129 -18.66 -6.71 -15.06
N GLU A 130 -19.97 -6.76 -14.89
CA GLU A 130 -20.65 -7.16 -13.64
C GLU A 130 -20.19 -8.54 -13.15
N TYR A 131 -20.04 -9.50 -14.05
CA TYR A 131 -19.56 -10.85 -13.71
C TYR A 131 -18.09 -10.89 -13.23
N GLU A 132 -17.21 -10.05 -13.81
CA GLU A 132 -15.81 -9.97 -13.34
C GLU A 132 -15.71 -9.25 -12.00
N PHE A 133 -16.56 -8.24 -11.78
CA PHE A 133 -16.65 -7.54 -10.50
C PHE A 133 -17.19 -8.44 -9.38
N GLU A 134 -18.24 -9.23 -9.64
CA GLU A 134 -18.74 -10.26 -8.70
C GLU A 134 -17.66 -11.28 -8.35
N LYS A 135 -16.94 -11.80 -9.35
CA LYS A 135 -15.83 -12.75 -9.13
C LYS A 135 -14.68 -12.14 -8.31
N CYS A 136 -14.46 -10.83 -8.39
CA CYS A 136 -13.47 -10.11 -7.59
C CYS A 136 -13.93 -9.82 -6.15
N MET A 137 -15.23 -9.60 -5.93
CA MET A 137 -15.83 -9.37 -4.60
C MET A 137 -16.03 -10.67 -3.81
N GLU A 138 -16.23 -11.80 -4.50
CA GLU A 138 -16.26 -13.13 -3.89
C GLU A 138 -14.86 -13.66 -3.50
N ALA A 139 -13.80 -12.98 -3.93
CA ALA A 139 -12.44 -13.29 -3.49
C ALA A 139 -12.19 -12.67 -2.10
N GLU A 140 -12.19 -13.50 -1.06
CA GLU A 140 -11.81 -13.12 0.31
C GLU A 140 -10.49 -12.32 0.36
N PRO A 141 -10.32 -11.42 1.35
CA PRO A 141 -9.13 -10.57 1.45
C PRO A 141 -7.86 -11.43 1.51
N ASN A 142 -6.97 -11.19 0.55
CA ASN A 142 -5.66 -11.82 0.40
C ASN A 142 -4.77 -11.56 1.63
N VAL A 143 -4.94 -12.34 2.69
CA VAL A 143 -3.92 -12.54 3.75
C VAL A 143 -3.10 -13.82 3.48
N ILE A 144 -3.40 -14.56 2.39
CA ILE A 144 -2.82 -15.89 2.14
C ILE A 144 -2.44 -16.05 0.66
N LYS A 145 -1.54 -15.21 0.13
CA LYS A 145 -0.92 -15.45 -1.19
C LYS A 145 0.44 -16.16 -1.12
N SER A 146 0.99 -16.35 0.08
CA SER A 146 2.22 -17.13 0.28
C SER A 146 1.96 -18.62 0.52
N ARG A 147 0.80 -18.99 1.08
CA ARG A 147 0.50 -20.38 1.44
C ARG A 147 -0.14 -21.18 0.30
N SER A 148 -1.02 -20.59 -0.50
CA SER A 148 -1.66 -21.25 -1.64
C SER A 148 -0.69 -21.58 -2.79
N VAL A 149 0.32 -20.72 -3.02
CA VAL A 149 1.40 -21.02 -3.96
C VAL A 149 2.28 -22.16 -3.45
N GLN A 150 2.50 -22.27 -2.13
CA GLN A 150 3.22 -23.40 -1.55
C GLN A 150 2.42 -24.70 -1.66
N GLU A 151 1.12 -24.68 -1.36
CA GLU A 151 0.24 -25.85 -1.48
C GLU A 151 0.16 -26.36 -2.93
N ASP A 152 0.02 -25.48 -3.92
CA ASP A 152 0.05 -25.85 -5.36
C ASP A 152 1.43 -26.39 -5.81
N VAL A 153 2.53 -25.92 -5.21
CA VAL A 153 3.87 -26.48 -5.47
C VAL A 153 4.02 -27.86 -4.84
N PHE A 154 3.53 -28.09 -3.63
CA PHE A 154 3.59 -29.40 -2.97
C PHE A 154 2.71 -30.44 -3.67
N GLU A 155 1.51 -30.08 -4.14
CA GLU A 155 0.67 -30.98 -4.94
C GLU A 155 1.34 -31.36 -6.27
N LYS A 156 2.00 -30.40 -6.94
CA LYS A 156 2.82 -30.69 -8.12
C LYS A 156 4.01 -31.58 -7.80
N LEU A 157 4.66 -31.37 -6.65
CA LEU A 157 5.77 -32.19 -6.20
C LEU A 157 5.33 -33.64 -5.93
N ASP A 158 4.18 -33.82 -5.28
CA ASP A 158 3.60 -35.13 -4.99
C ASP A 158 3.17 -35.84 -6.28
N SER A 159 2.60 -35.12 -7.25
CA SER A 159 2.30 -35.68 -8.58
C SER A 159 3.56 -36.19 -9.28
N ILE A 160 4.65 -35.40 -9.24
CA ILE A 160 5.94 -35.79 -9.83
C ILE A 160 6.52 -37.00 -9.10
N ILE A 161 6.46 -37.04 -7.76
CA ILE A 161 6.94 -38.18 -6.97
C ILE A 161 6.18 -39.45 -7.33
N MET A 162 4.85 -39.37 -7.45
CA MET A 162 4.01 -40.52 -7.81
C MET A 162 4.34 -41.03 -9.22
N GLU A 163 4.58 -40.13 -10.17
CA GLU A 163 5.01 -40.51 -11.52
C GLU A 163 6.36 -41.23 -11.50
N ILE A 164 7.34 -40.70 -10.77
CA ILE A 164 8.67 -41.33 -10.60
C ILE A 164 8.56 -42.72 -9.96
N LEU A 165 7.73 -42.88 -8.92
CA LEU A 165 7.53 -44.17 -8.25
C LEU A 165 6.87 -45.19 -9.19
N THR A 166 5.93 -44.75 -10.02
CA THR A 166 5.25 -45.60 -11.00
C THR A 166 6.23 -46.04 -12.09
N LEU A 167 7.01 -45.10 -12.64
CA LEU A 167 8.07 -45.39 -13.60
C LEU A 167 9.12 -46.34 -13.02
N LYS A 168 9.53 -46.15 -11.77
CA LYS A 168 10.46 -47.06 -11.07
C LYS A 168 9.88 -48.47 -10.95
N LYS A 169 8.59 -48.61 -10.63
CA LYS A 169 7.91 -49.91 -10.54
C LYS A 169 7.81 -50.59 -11.90
N GLU A 170 7.51 -49.84 -12.97
CA GLU A 170 7.49 -50.37 -14.33
C GLU A 170 8.88 -50.80 -14.80
N LEU A 171 9.92 -50.01 -14.51
CA LEU A 171 11.31 -50.36 -14.82
C LEU A 171 11.76 -51.59 -14.03
N ALA A 172 11.44 -51.67 -12.74
CA ALA A 172 11.73 -52.86 -11.93
C ALA A 172 10.96 -54.09 -12.43
N GLY A 173 9.71 -53.94 -12.85
CA GLY A 173 8.92 -55.00 -13.47
C GLY A 173 9.50 -55.47 -14.80
N LYS A 174 9.98 -54.54 -15.64
CA LYS A 174 10.66 -54.86 -16.91
C LYS A 174 12.03 -55.49 -16.69
N MET A 175 12.77 -55.10 -15.65
CA MET A 175 14.06 -55.70 -15.29
C MET A 175 13.89 -57.09 -14.66
N ASN A 176 12.84 -57.32 -13.86
CA ASN A 176 12.55 -58.62 -13.25
C ASN A 176 11.80 -59.58 -14.19
N GLY A 177 11.30 -59.08 -15.32
CA GLY A 177 10.69 -59.88 -16.41
C GLY A 177 11.70 -60.33 -17.47
N ILE A 178 13.00 -60.05 -17.28
CA ILE A 178 14.09 -60.57 -18.11
C ILE A 178 14.85 -61.60 -17.27
N THR A 179 14.24 -62.77 -17.11
CA THR A 179 14.87 -64.07 -16.85
C THR A 179 14.10 -65.12 -17.61
#